data_AF-F2NWF1-F1
#
_entry.id   AF-F2NWF1-F1
#
_cell.length_a   1.000
_cell.length_b   1.000
_cell.length_c   1.000
_cell.angle_alpha   90.00
_cell.angle_beta   90.00
_cell.angle_gamma   90.00
#
_symmetry.space_group_name_H-M   'P 1'
#
loop_
_entity.id
_entity.type
_entity.pdbx_description
1 polymer ?
#
loop_
_entity_poly.entity_id
_entity_poly.type
_entity_poly.pdbx_seq_one_letter_code
_entity_poly.pdbx_strand_id
1 'polypeptide(L)'
;MVKKIKQFAALAMACTFAASGLFAIDYKQITVKDINGVSVTIDIPSDVFSLVEGRESEINDALNKYKVDASKIREAESAVKDAYENIKDYIPTDSPFTVAENGLNDFCDDLADVIPNSQTQQNVYAEAWIGKIFPGFHFGAGVNAGVSALDVSTLKDAALALGVDDVKDINDTLVFPTITVDARLGGIILPFDIGVTAMSIDTSKMDSVDKAIDPVAIDFFTLGADIRYAIFQGGFMRPKWSVGAGFYYTKGGVDVDDDTAKASLDFKSTTFMVNTQASIKLLCLVPFIGGRALFSKTSVDWKVNADWARIIAKESDTYYEGVANALKWGILPSSFSGSSSGFSVYPQVFGGIGLDLLFLNLTVSGSYDIASKIPSAAVSVRVAW
;
A
#
# COMPACT_ATOMS: atom_id res chain seq x y z
N MET A 1 -0.26 16.28 -23.07
CA MET A 1 -0.36 14.80 -22.99
C MET A 1 0.82 14.19 -22.24
N VAL A 2 2.05 14.67 -22.44
CA VAL A 2 3.31 14.23 -21.78
C VAL A 2 3.38 14.48 -20.25
N LYS A 3 2.58 15.40 -19.70
CA LYS A 3 2.61 15.78 -18.26
C LYS A 3 1.83 14.85 -17.32
N LYS A 4 0.89 14.05 -17.82
CA LYS A 4 0.08 13.12 -17.00
C LYS A 4 0.73 11.75 -16.82
N ILE A 5 1.59 11.37 -17.76
CA ILE A 5 2.47 10.20 -17.71
C ILE A 5 3.46 10.32 -16.52
N LYS A 6 3.86 11.55 -16.15
CA LYS A 6 4.82 11.83 -15.06
C LYS A 6 4.27 11.65 -13.63
N GLN A 7 2.95 11.75 -13.44
CA GLN A 7 2.34 11.62 -12.11
C GLN A 7 2.00 10.17 -11.77
N PHE A 8 1.73 9.36 -12.80
CA PHE A 8 1.58 7.91 -12.67
C PHE A 8 2.94 7.18 -12.63
N ALA A 9 3.92 7.75 -13.34
CA ALA A 9 5.32 7.45 -13.12
C ALA A 9 5.77 7.70 -11.66
N ALA A 10 5.07 8.44 -10.78
CA ALA A 10 5.53 8.58 -9.39
C ALA A 10 5.28 7.33 -8.52
N LEU A 11 4.21 6.58 -8.80
CA LEU A 11 3.87 5.31 -8.14
C LEU A 11 4.50 4.12 -8.87
N ALA A 12 4.56 4.17 -10.21
CA ALA A 12 5.39 3.26 -10.99
C ALA A 12 6.86 3.45 -10.58
N MET A 13 7.34 4.69 -10.59
CA MET A 13 8.39 5.32 -9.78
C MET A 13 8.73 4.53 -8.52
N ALA A 14 7.84 4.66 -7.51
CA ALA A 14 7.90 4.03 -6.19
C ALA A 14 8.32 2.56 -6.24
N CYS A 15 7.80 1.83 -7.22
CA CYS A 15 7.99 0.41 -7.37
C CYS A 15 9.05 0.05 -8.44
N THR A 16 9.45 0.97 -9.30
CA THR A 16 10.65 0.87 -10.17
C THR A 16 11.91 1.07 -9.32
N PHE A 17 11.80 1.64 -8.11
CA PHE A 17 12.93 2.15 -7.34
C PHE A 17 13.85 1.18 -6.67
N ALA A 18 13.60 -0.12 -6.72
CA ALA A 18 14.71 -1.01 -6.41
C ALA A 18 15.46 -1.48 -7.67
N ALA A 19 15.35 -0.69 -8.75
CA ALA A 19 16.26 -0.56 -9.88
C ALA A 19 17.50 0.32 -9.60
N SER A 20 17.83 0.57 -8.34
CA SER A 20 19.10 1.19 -7.96
C SER A 20 19.74 0.29 -6.91
N GLY A 21 20.64 -0.56 -7.34
CA GLY A 21 21.21 -1.61 -6.53
C GLY A 21 22.54 -1.94 -7.14
N LEU A 22 23.31 -0.88 -7.37
CA LEU A 22 24.65 -1.01 -7.90
C LEU A 22 25.51 0.19 -7.46
N PHE A 23 25.52 0.52 -6.17
CA PHE A 23 26.58 1.35 -5.60
C PHE A 23 27.03 0.76 -4.28
N ALA A 24 28.29 0.36 -4.22
CA ALA A 24 28.97 0.23 -2.96
C ALA A 24 30.36 0.85 -3.12
N ILE A 25 30.76 1.64 -2.14
CA ILE A 25 32.16 2.11 -2.02
C ILE A 25 33.06 0.94 -1.60
N ASP A 26 32.47 -0.08 -0.96
CA ASP A 26 33.14 -1.29 -0.48
C ASP A 26 32.57 -2.56 -1.12
N TYR A 27 33.44 -3.52 -1.40
CA TYR A 27 33.05 -4.82 -1.95
C TYR A 27 33.17 -5.90 -0.88
N LYS A 28 32.22 -6.83 -0.87
CA LYS A 28 32.27 -8.08 -0.11
C LYS A 28 32.44 -9.24 -1.08
N GLN A 29 32.96 -10.36 -0.60
CA GLN A 29 33.36 -11.47 -1.46
C GLN A 29 32.45 -12.68 -1.27
N ILE A 30 32.02 -13.26 -2.40
CA ILE A 30 31.47 -14.61 -2.44
C ILE A 30 32.45 -15.53 -3.16
N THR A 31 32.42 -16.83 -2.84
CA THR A 31 33.20 -17.83 -3.56
C THR A 31 32.27 -18.82 -4.23
N VAL A 32 32.35 -18.88 -5.56
CA VAL A 32 31.56 -19.77 -6.42
C VAL A 32 32.48 -20.75 -7.13
N LYS A 33 31.92 -21.78 -7.75
CA LYS A 33 32.64 -22.75 -8.57
C LYS A 33 32.21 -22.58 -10.02
N ASP A 34 33.20 -22.47 -10.91
CA ASP A 34 32.94 -22.48 -12.35
C ASP A 34 32.53 -23.89 -12.83
N ILE A 35 32.26 -24.04 -14.13
CA ILE A 35 31.90 -25.34 -14.72
C ILE A 35 32.97 -26.44 -14.56
N ASN A 36 34.23 -26.07 -14.31
CA ASN A 36 35.34 -27.00 -14.10
C ASN A 36 35.57 -27.33 -12.62
N GLY A 37 34.73 -26.79 -11.72
CA GLY A 37 34.89 -26.94 -10.27
C GLY A 37 35.98 -26.06 -9.66
N VAL A 38 36.51 -25.09 -10.42
CA VAL A 38 37.51 -24.13 -9.95
C VAL A 38 36.82 -23.08 -9.10
N SER A 39 37.31 -22.87 -7.88
CA SER A 39 36.81 -21.81 -7.01
C SER A 39 37.22 -20.43 -7.54
N VAL A 40 36.24 -19.55 -7.73
CA VAL A 40 36.41 -18.16 -8.16
C VAL A 40 35.81 -17.26 -7.08
N THR A 41 36.61 -16.31 -6.60
CA THR A 41 36.15 -15.26 -5.69
C THR A 41 35.68 -14.07 -6.52
N ILE A 42 34.45 -13.62 -6.26
CA ILE A 42 33.80 -12.51 -6.95
C ILE A 42 33.60 -11.38 -5.96
N ASP A 43 33.99 -10.16 -6.34
CA ASP A 43 33.68 -8.97 -5.58
C ASP A 43 32.22 -8.55 -5.88
N ILE A 44 31.37 -8.64 -4.85
CA ILE A 44 29.98 -8.22 -4.86
C ILE A 44 29.87 -6.92 -4.07
N PRO A 45 29.24 -5.89 -4.63
CA PRO A 45 29.02 -4.62 -3.95
C PRO A 45 28.25 -4.80 -2.64
N SER A 46 28.76 -4.20 -1.56
CA SER A 46 28.26 -4.48 -0.20
C SER A 46 26.77 -4.19 -0.02
N ASP A 47 26.24 -3.23 -0.78
CA ASP A 47 24.83 -2.78 -0.77
C ASP A 47 23.86 -3.84 -1.31
N VAL A 48 24.31 -4.73 -2.19
CA VAL A 48 23.49 -5.86 -2.70
C VAL A 48 23.96 -7.22 -2.18
N PHE A 49 25.00 -7.24 -1.34
CA PHE A 49 25.59 -8.49 -0.86
C PHE A 49 24.60 -9.35 -0.08
N SER A 50 23.73 -8.75 0.74
CA SER A 50 22.70 -9.47 1.51
C SER A 50 21.71 -10.25 0.63
N LEU A 51 21.56 -9.86 -0.64
CA LEU A 51 20.66 -10.52 -1.60
C LEU A 51 21.29 -11.73 -2.30
N VAL A 52 22.61 -11.86 -2.21
CA VAL A 52 23.41 -12.87 -2.91
C VAL A 52 24.10 -13.81 -1.90
N GLU A 53 24.35 -13.33 -0.68
CA GLU A 53 24.89 -14.11 0.43
C GLU A 53 24.01 -15.35 0.70
N GLY A 54 24.64 -16.53 0.77
CA GLY A 54 23.95 -17.80 0.99
C GLY A 54 23.31 -18.41 -0.26
N ARG A 55 23.43 -17.77 -1.43
CA ARG A 55 22.90 -18.26 -2.71
C ARG A 55 23.96 -18.89 -3.61
N GLU A 56 25.14 -19.22 -3.08
CA GLU A 56 26.26 -19.72 -3.87
C GLU A 56 25.91 -21.02 -4.62
N SER A 57 25.05 -21.87 -4.04
CA SER A 57 24.58 -23.08 -4.72
C SER A 57 23.76 -22.76 -5.97
N GLU A 58 22.83 -21.79 -5.88
CA GLU A 58 22.00 -21.37 -7.02
C GLU A 58 22.85 -20.76 -8.13
N ILE A 59 23.84 -19.96 -7.75
CA ILE A 59 24.80 -19.35 -8.68
C ILE A 59 25.62 -20.46 -9.36
N ASN A 60 26.15 -21.42 -8.60
CA ASN A 60 26.90 -22.55 -9.16
C ASN A 60 26.05 -23.37 -10.15
N ASP A 61 24.78 -23.62 -9.83
CA ASP A 61 23.86 -24.33 -10.72
C ASP A 61 23.62 -23.53 -12.02
N ALA A 62 23.48 -22.22 -11.93
CA ALA A 62 23.35 -21.33 -13.09
C ALA A 62 24.63 -21.33 -13.95
N LEU A 63 25.81 -21.20 -13.33
CA LEU A 63 27.11 -21.23 -14.03
C LEU A 63 27.31 -22.55 -14.77
N ASN A 64 26.96 -23.68 -14.14
CA ASN A 64 26.99 -25.00 -14.78
C ASN A 64 26.00 -25.09 -15.96
N LYS A 65 24.76 -24.66 -15.76
CA LYS A 65 23.72 -24.65 -16.80
C LYS A 65 24.15 -23.86 -18.03
N TYR A 66 24.80 -22.71 -17.83
CA TYR A 66 25.23 -21.82 -18.91
C TYR A 66 26.67 -22.05 -19.38
N LYS A 67 27.37 -23.06 -18.85
CA LYS A 67 28.74 -23.41 -19.22
C LYS A 67 29.70 -22.23 -19.09
N VAL A 68 29.68 -21.62 -17.92
CA VAL A 68 30.46 -20.43 -17.58
C VAL A 68 31.76 -20.86 -16.89
N ASP A 69 32.89 -20.40 -17.44
CA ASP A 69 34.23 -20.58 -16.88
C ASP A 69 34.69 -19.34 -16.10
N ALA A 70 35.81 -19.46 -15.40
CA ALA A 70 36.39 -18.37 -14.62
C ALA A 70 36.67 -17.08 -15.43
N SER A 71 36.99 -17.16 -16.73
CA SER A 71 37.25 -15.97 -17.56
C SER A 71 35.97 -15.15 -17.73
N LYS A 72 34.88 -15.81 -18.09
CA LYS A 72 33.57 -15.17 -18.26
C LYS A 72 33.03 -14.58 -16.96
N ILE A 73 33.30 -15.22 -15.82
CA ILE A 73 32.96 -14.66 -14.50
C ILE A 73 33.71 -13.34 -14.28
N ARG A 74 35.02 -13.29 -14.58
CA ARG A 74 35.83 -12.06 -14.43
C ARG A 74 35.42 -10.96 -15.39
N GLU A 75 35.05 -11.31 -16.62
CA GLU A 75 34.53 -10.35 -17.61
C GLU A 75 33.21 -9.73 -17.12
N ALA A 76 32.29 -10.55 -16.61
CA ALA A 76 31.05 -10.07 -16.02
C ALA A 76 31.32 -9.19 -14.78
N GLU A 77 32.22 -9.62 -13.88
CA GLU A 77 32.63 -8.83 -12.71
C GLU A 77 33.17 -7.45 -13.10
N SER A 78 34.04 -7.38 -14.13
CA SER A 78 34.58 -6.11 -14.63
C SER A 78 33.50 -5.24 -15.24
N ALA A 79 32.62 -5.81 -16.08
CA ALA A 79 31.53 -5.07 -16.70
C ALA A 79 30.53 -4.52 -15.69
N VAL A 80 30.28 -5.28 -14.62
CA VAL A 80 29.50 -4.80 -13.48
C VAL A 80 30.21 -3.62 -12.82
N LYS A 81 31.50 -3.72 -12.51
CA LYS A 81 32.29 -2.60 -11.95
C LYS A 81 32.25 -1.35 -12.84
N ASP A 82 32.40 -1.50 -14.16
CA ASP A 82 32.33 -0.37 -15.10
C ASP A 82 30.93 0.28 -15.13
N ALA A 83 29.86 -0.53 -15.07
CA ALA A 83 28.50 -0.01 -15.01
C ALA A 83 28.28 0.82 -13.73
N TYR A 84 28.86 0.40 -12.60
CA TYR A 84 28.78 1.12 -11.32
C TYR A 84 29.44 2.49 -11.37
N GLU A 85 30.61 2.59 -12.02
CA GLU A 85 31.32 3.87 -12.14
C GLU A 85 30.53 4.87 -12.98
N ASN A 86 29.89 4.42 -14.06
CA ASN A 86 29.15 5.27 -14.98
C ASN A 86 27.80 5.78 -14.44
N ILE A 87 27.14 5.03 -13.54
CA ILE A 87 25.81 5.41 -13.04
C ILE A 87 25.85 6.42 -11.87
N LYS A 88 27.03 6.69 -11.29
CA LYS A 88 27.25 7.74 -10.27
C LYS A 88 26.91 9.15 -10.73
N ASP A 89 26.97 9.41 -12.04
CA ASP A 89 26.60 10.71 -12.60
C ASP A 89 25.09 10.98 -12.53
N TYR A 90 24.28 9.96 -12.23
CA TYR A 90 22.82 10.00 -12.28
C TYR A 90 22.14 9.70 -10.95
N ILE A 91 22.80 8.98 -10.03
CA ILE A 91 22.22 8.61 -8.72
C ILE A 91 23.03 9.28 -7.58
N PRO A 92 22.40 10.18 -6.79
CA PRO A 92 23.07 10.94 -5.73
C PRO A 92 23.56 10.15 -4.50
N THR A 93 23.17 8.88 -4.35
CA THR A 93 23.47 8.06 -3.17
C THR A 93 24.48 6.95 -3.44
N ASP A 94 25.34 6.68 -2.46
CA ASP A 94 26.34 5.60 -2.50
C ASP A 94 25.78 4.22 -2.08
N SER A 95 24.52 4.13 -1.63
CA SER A 95 23.88 2.89 -1.14
C SER A 95 22.40 2.79 -1.57
N PRO A 96 22.15 2.65 -2.86
CA PRO A 96 20.84 2.85 -3.46
C PRO A 96 19.86 1.73 -3.14
N PHE A 97 20.34 0.49 -2.98
CA PHE A 97 19.50 -0.65 -2.69
C PHE A 97 18.98 -0.53 -1.27
N THR A 98 19.88 -0.24 -0.34
CA THR A 98 19.51 0.00 1.06
C THR A 98 18.52 1.17 1.16
N VAL A 99 18.73 2.25 0.41
CA VAL A 99 17.80 3.40 0.37
C VAL A 99 16.42 2.99 -0.16
N ALA A 100 16.38 2.25 -1.27
CA ALA A 100 15.13 1.79 -1.87
C ALA A 100 14.37 0.80 -0.99
N GLU A 101 15.08 -0.19 -0.45
CA GLU A 101 14.52 -1.22 0.43
C GLU A 101 13.94 -0.60 1.71
N ASN A 102 14.69 0.28 2.38
CA ASN A 102 14.20 0.96 3.57
C ASN A 102 13.01 1.86 3.26
N GLY A 103 13.08 2.67 2.19
CA GLY A 103 11.97 3.54 1.80
C GLY A 103 10.69 2.77 1.48
N LEU A 104 10.80 1.61 0.81
CA LEU A 104 9.66 0.73 0.52
C LEU A 104 9.12 0.02 1.76
N ASN A 105 10.01 -0.46 2.64
CA ASN A 105 9.60 -1.11 3.90
C ASN A 105 8.90 -0.11 4.83
N ASP A 106 9.45 1.10 4.99
CA ASP A 106 8.85 2.17 5.79
C ASP A 106 7.47 2.57 5.21
N PHE A 107 7.37 2.71 3.89
CA PHE A 107 6.09 2.96 3.23
C PHE A 107 5.07 1.82 3.46
N CYS A 108 5.53 0.57 3.48
CA CYS A 108 4.67 -0.58 3.78
C CYS A 108 4.19 -0.57 5.23
N ASP A 109 5.02 -0.15 6.18
CA ASP A 109 4.62 0.05 7.57
C ASP A 109 3.56 1.16 7.69
N ASP A 110 3.77 2.30 7.03
CA ASP A 110 2.79 3.40 7.00
C ASP A 110 1.46 2.95 6.37
N LEU A 111 1.53 2.21 5.26
CA LEU A 111 0.34 1.67 4.61
C LEU A 111 -0.38 0.63 5.49
N ALA A 112 0.38 -0.20 6.22
CA ALA A 112 -0.17 -1.21 7.13
C ALA A 112 -1.00 -0.58 8.27
N ASP A 113 -0.63 0.62 8.69
CA ASP A 113 -1.34 1.45 9.67
C ASP A 113 -2.53 2.20 9.08
N VAL A 114 -2.44 2.65 7.83
CA VAL A 114 -3.51 3.42 7.16
C VAL A 114 -4.69 2.56 6.72
N ILE A 115 -4.48 1.32 6.27
CA ILE A 115 -5.56 0.46 5.78
C ILE A 115 -6.66 0.20 6.84
N PRO A 116 -6.35 -0.15 8.10
CA PRO A 116 -7.36 -0.28 9.15
C PRO A 116 -8.10 1.03 9.41
N ASN A 117 -7.38 2.16 9.34
CA ASN A 117 -7.94 3.49 9.52
C ASN A 117 -8.95 3.85 8.40
N SER A 118 -8.67 3.45 7.17
CA SER A 118 -9.55 3.67 6.03
C SER A 118 -10.79 2.78 6.03
N GLN A 119 -10.71 1.59 6.65
CA GLN A 119 -11.86 0.68 6.81
C GLN A 119 -12.96 1.27 7.71
N THR A 120 -12.59 2.02 8.74
CA THR A 120 -13.57 2.62 9.65
C THR A 120 -14.23 3.89 9.11
N GLN A 121 -13.75 4.36 7.95
CA GLN A 121 -14.43 5.38 7.17
C GLN A 121 -15.58 4.80 6.36
N GLN A 122 -15.75 3.47 6.30
CA GLN A 122 -16.89 2.84 5.66
C GLN A 122 -18.15 2.90 6.55
N ASN A 123 -19.33 2.94 5.93
CA ASN A 123 -20.61 2.84 6.62
C ASN A 123 -20.80 3.84 7.78
N VAL A 124 -20.27 5.06 7.66
CA VAL A 124 -20.34 6.10 8.71
C VAL A 124 -21.76 6.65 8.82
N TYR A 125 -22.39 6.52 9.98
CA TYR A 125 -23.77 6.94 10.22
C TYR A 125 -23.88 7.88 11.43
N ALA A 126 -24.44 9.08 11.24
CA ALA A 126 -24.50 10.11 12.28
C ALA A 126 -25.37 9.72 13.49
N GLU A 127 -26.56 9.18 13.25
CA GLU A 127 -27.37 8.66 14.35
C GLU A 127 -26.66 7.44 14.99
N ALA A 128 -26.54 7.46 16.32
CA ALA A 128 -25.94 6.38 17.10
C ALA A 128 -26.69 5.04 16.91
N TRP A 129 -27.99 5.10 16.57
CA TRP A 129 -28.79 3.93 16.26
C TRP A 129 -29.99 4.31 15.40
N ILE A 130 -30.29 3.51 14.38
CA ILE A 130 -31.31 3.85 13.37
C ILE A 130 -32.74 3.47 13.75
N GLY A 131 -32.98 2.41 14.53
CA GLY A 131 -34.36 2.02 14.83
C GLY A 131 -34.66 0.53 14.92
N LYS A 132 -35.94 0.21 15.18
CA LYS A 132 -36.49 -1.13 15.10
C LYS A 132 -37.36 -1.30 13.85
N ILE A 133 -37.28 -2.42 13.13
CA ILE A 133 -38.14 -2.69 11.96
C ILE A 133 -39.62 -2.74 12.31
N PHE A 134 -39.99 -3.23 13.50
CA PHE A 134 -41.40 -3.27 13.90
C PHE A 134 -41.65 -2.29 15.07
N PRO A 135 -42.65 -1.40 14.97
CA PRO A 135 -43.70 -1.29 13.94
C PRO A 135 -43.39 -0.35 12.74
N GLY A 136 -42.17 0.15 12.56
CA GLY A 136 -41.91 1.31 11.68
C GLY A 136 -40.73 1.21 10.71
N PHE A 137 -40.45 0.02 10.18
CA PHE A 137 -39.43 -0.34 9.17
C PHE A 137 -38.24 0.63 9.06
N HIS A 138 -37.09 0.32 9.67
CA HIS A 138 -35.91 1.19 9.63
C HIS A 138 -34.79 0.55 8.81
N PHE A 139 -34.59 1.03 7.59
CA PHE A 139 -33.57 0.58 6.66
C PHE A 139 -32.90 1.78 5.99
N GLY A 140 -31.58 1.76 5.87
CA GLY A 140 -30.82 2.76 5.13
C GLY A 140 -29.87 2.09 4.15
N ALA A 141 -29.75 2.61 2.93
CA ALA A 141 -28.72 2.19 1.99
C ALA A 141 -28.17 3.38 1.22
N GLY A 142 -26.90 3.30 0.83
CA GLY A 142 -26.28 4.39 0.11
C GLY A 142 -24.83 4.17 -0.23
N VAL A 143 -24.13 5.29 -0.39
CA VAL A 143 -22.72 5.34 -0.77
C VAL A 143 -21.97 6.13 0.29
N ASN A 144 -20.76 5.69 0.55
CA ASN A 144 -19.85 6.34 1.46
C ASN A 144 -18.50 6.53 0.76
N ALA A 145 -17.96 7.74 0.83
CA ALA A 145 -16.62 8.06 0.36
C ALA A 145 -15.81 8.61 1.54
N GLY A 146 -14.60 8.11 1.73
CA GLY A 146 -13.70 8.51 2.80
C GLY A 146 -12.26 8.54 2.34
N VAL A 147 -11.44 9.17 3.17
CA VAL A 147 -10.01 9.33 2.97
C VAL A 147 -9.29 9.19 4.30
N SER A 148 -8.12 8.57 4.28
CA SER A 148 -7.18 8.53 5.40
C SER A 148 -5.86 9.13 4.94
N ALA A 149 -5.22 9.94 5.79
CA ALA A 149 -3.90 10.47 5.46
C ALA A 149 -2.86 9.34 5.43
N LEU A 150 -2.03 9.34 4.40
CA LEU A 150 -0.93 8.40 4.19
C LEU A 150 0.36 9.22 4.12
N ASP A 151 1.28 8.95 5.04
CA ASP A 151 2.62 9.51 4.98
C ASP A 151 3.38 8.82 3.83
N VAL A 152 4.00 9.64 2.98
CA VAL A 152 4.84 9.19 1.86
C VAL A 152 6.19 9.87 1.87
N SER A 153 6.54 10.56 2.97
CA SER A 153 7.79 11.30 3.10
C SER A 153 9.02 10.40 2.94
N THR A 154 9.02 9.23 3.59
CA THR A 154 10.10 8.23 3.51
C THR A 154 10.29 7.71 2.07
N LEU A 155 9.19 7.38 1.40
CA LEU A 155 9.20 6.95 0.00
C LEU A 155 9.69 8.06 -0.94
N LYS A 156 9.27 9.30 -0.69
CA LYS A 156 9.69 10.47 -1.46
C LYS A 156 11.17 10.77 -1.25
N ASP A 157 11.66 10.73 -0.01
CA ASP A 157 13.06 10.95 0.32
C ASP A 157 13.95 9.87 -0.30
N ALA A 158 13.50 8.61 -0.28
CA ALA A 158 14.16 7.52 -0.99
C ALA A 158 14.21 7.81 -2.50
N ALA A 159 13.08 8.15 -3.13
CA ALA A 159 13.04 8.48 -4.55
C ALA A 159 13.96 9.66 -4.95
N LEU A 160 14.03 10.70 -4.12
CA LEU A 160 14.94 11.84 -4.34
C LEU A 160 16.41 11.46 -4.17
N ALA A 161 16.74 10.65 -3.17
CA ALA A 161 18.09 10.11 -2.99
C ALA A 161 18.52 9.21 -4.16
N LEU A 162 17.56 8.64 -4.89
CA LEU A 162 17.76 7.87 -6.12
C LEU A 162 17.78 8.72 -7.40
N GLY A 163 17.71 10.05 -7.29
CA GLY A 163 17.82 10.98 -8.43
C GLY A 163 16.49 11.23 -9.16
N VAL A 164 15.36 10.89 -8.55
CA VAL A 164 14.05 11.01 -9.20
C VAL A 164 13.40 12.34 -8.84
N ASP A 165 13.87 13.40 -9.50
CA ASP A 165 13.43 14.77 -9.24
C ASP A 165 11.94 15.02 -9.52
N ASP A 166 11.28 14.19 -10.33
CA ASP A 166 9.85 14.32 -10.66
C ASP A 166 8.94 14.18 -9.41
N VAL A 167 9.43 13.57 -8.31
CA VAL A 167 8.67 13.45 -7.04
C VAL A 167 8.82 14.63 -6.08
N LYS A 168 9.70 15.59 -6.40
CA LYS A 168 10.04 16.71 -5.49
C LYS A 168 8.83 17.55 -5.09
N ASP A 169 7.90 17.74 -6.02
CA ASP A 169 6.69 18.54 -5.84
C ASP A 169 5.50 17.73 -5.26
N ILE A 170 5.68 16.43 -5.03
CA ILE A 170 4.67 15.59 -4.37
C ILE A 170 4.61 15.97 -2.88
N ASN A 171 3.39 16.08 -2.34
CA ASN A 171 3.20 16.37 -0.92
C ASN A 171 3.61 15.16 -0.07
N ASP A 172 4.20 15.41 1.09
CA ASP A 172 4.65 14.38 2.04
C ASP A 172 3.47 13.57 2.61
N THR A 173 2.25 14.09 2.48
CA THR A 173 1.02 13.38 2.81
C THR A 173 0.14 13.24 1.58
N LEU A 174 -0.20 12.00 1.23
CA LEU A 174 -1.23 11.65 0.27
C LEU A 174 -2.50 11.17 0.99
N VAL A 175 -3.56 10.93 0.22
CA VAL A 175 -4.82 10.39 0.75
C VAL A 175 -5.03 8.98 0.24
N PHE A 176 -5.30 8.06 1.16
CA PHE A 176 -5.74 6.71 0.87
C PHE A 176 -7.27 6.69 0.78
N PRO A 177 -7.86 6.48 -0.41
CA PRO A 177 -9.30 6.59 -0.61
C PRO A 177 -10.04 5.32 -0.20
N THR A 178 -11.25 5.50 0.29
CA THR A 178 -12.24 4.44 0.51
C THR A 178 -13.54 4.87 -0.14
N ILE A 179 -14.11 4.08 -1.03
CA ILE A 179 -15.47 4.31 -1.55
C ILE A 179 -16.23 3.01 -1.38
N THR A 180 -17.41 3.02 -0.77
CA THR A 180 -18.21 1.82 -0.58
C THR A 180 -19.68 2.06 -0.82
N VAL A 181 -20.37 0.99 -1.22
CA VAL A 181 -21.81 0.90 -1.07
C VAL A 181 -22.11 0.28 0.28
N ASP A 182 -23.09 0.82 1.00
CA ASP A 182 -23.46 0.35 2.32
C ASP A 182 -24.96 0.21 2.48
N ALA A 183 -25.35 -0.67 3.40
CA ALA A 183 -26.72 -0.86 3.83
C ALA A 183 -26.76 -1.13 5.33
N ARG A 184 -27.77 -0.62 6.03
CA ARG A 184 -27.97 -0.80 7.46
C ARG A 184 -29.43 -1.08 7.77
N LEU A 185 -29.67 -2.09 8.60
CA LEU A 185 -30.98 -2.61 8.94
C LEU A 185 -31.20 -2.58 10.45
N GLY A 186 -32.32 -1.99 10.88
CA GLY A 186 -32.71 -1.99 12.29
C GLY A 186 -33.08 -3.39 12.81
N GLY A 187 -32.96 -3.60 14.11
CA GLY A 187 -33.36 -4.85 14.75
C GLY A 187 -34.88 -5.04 14.75
N ILE A 188 -35.38 -6.27 14.88
CA ILE A 188 -36.83 -6.55 14.88
C ILE A 188 -37.47 -6.14 16.22
N ILE A 189 -36.96 -6.68 17.33
CA ILE A 189 -37.50 -6.47 18.69
C ILE A 189 -36.48 -5.75 19.57
N LEU A 190 -35.22 -6.17 19.49
CA LEU A 190 -34.13 -5.60 20.28
C LEU A 190 -33.59 -4.32 19.61
N PRO A 191 -33.12 -3.35 20.40
CA PRO A 191 -32.67 -2.07 19.89
C PRO A 191 -31.23 -2.16 19.36
N PHE A 192 -31.05 -2.96 18.32
CA PHE A 192 -29.79 -3.02 17.58
C PHE A 192 -29.99 -2.56 16.13
N ASP A 193 -28.90 -2.36 15.41
CA ASP A 193 -28.87 -2.30 13.95
C ASP A 193 -27.65 -3.05 13.42
N ILE A 194 -27.76 -3.57 12.20
CA ILE A 194 -26.67 -4.29 11.51
C ILE A 194 -26.37 -3.56 10.21
N GLY A 195 -25.11 -3.22 10.01
CA GLY A 195 -24.57 -2.62 8.81
C GLY A 195 -23.74 -3.61 7.99
N VAL A 196 -23.78 -3.48 6.67
CA VAL A 196 -22.89 -4.13 5.73
C VAL A 196 -22.36 -3.11 4.73
N THR A 197 -21.13 -3.29 4.28
CA THR A 197 -20.46 -2.42 3.32
C THR A 197 -19.58 -3.24 2.41
N ALA A 198 -19.47 -2.85 1.14
CA ALA A 198 -18.60 -3.50 0.19
C ALA A 198 -18.13 -2.56 -0.91
N MET A 199 -16.97 -2.86 -1.49
CA MET A 199 -16.50 -2.31 -2.76
C MET A 199 -15.54 -3.28 -3.43
N SER A 200 -15.55 -3.26 -4.76
CA SER A 200 -14.56 -3.92 -5.60
C SER A 200 -14.23 -2.99 -6.76
N ILE A 201 -12.95 -2.68 -6.95
CA ILE A 201 -12.39 -1.97 -8.09
C ILE A 201 -11.26 -2.83 -8.64
N ASP A 202 -11.20 -2.93 -9.95
CA ASP A 202 -10.11 -3.59 -10.67
C ASP A 202 -9.94 -2.82 -11.97
N THR A 203 -8.92 -1.96 -12.03
CA THR A 203 -8.74 -1.04 -13.15
C THR A 203 -8.38 -1.76 -14.44
N SER A 204 -7.74 -2.94 -14.36
CA SER A 204 -7.37 -3.77 -15.52
C SER A 204 -8.59 -4.26 -16.30
N LYS A 205 -9.76 -4.29 -15.64
CA LYS A 205 -11.05 -4.67 -16.25
C LYS A 205 -11.87 -3.46 -16.72
N MET A 206 -11.31 -2.25 -16.62
CA MET A 206 -11.99 -1.00 -16.93
C MET A 206 -11.30 -0.30 -18.11
N ASP A 207 -11.60 -0.71 -19.35
CA ASP A 207 -10.94 -0.27 -20.60
C ASP A 207 -10.46 1.20 -20.67
N SER A 208 -11.30 2.15 -20.26
CA SER A 208 -10.96 3.58 -20.32
C SER A 208 -10.07 4.06 -19.17
N VAL A 209 -10.17 3.40 -18.01
CA VAL A 209 -9.31 3.67 -16.85
C VAL A 209 -7.96 2.99 -17.08
N ASP A 210 -7.96 1.71 -17.44
CA ASP A 210 -6.78 0.91 -17.81
C ASP A 210 -5.85 1.69 -18.75
N LYS A 211 -6.37 2.13 -19.91
CA LYS A 211 -5.61 2.94 -20.88
C LYS A 211 -5.14 4.31 -20.36
N ALA A 212 -5.78 4.85 -19.33
CA ALA A 212 -5.43 6.15 -18.77
C ALA A 212 -4.35 6.06 -17.69
N ILE A 213 -4.16 4.87 -17.10
CA ILE A 213 -3.21 4.63 -16.01
C ILE A 213 -2.14 3.58 -16.32
N ASP A 214 -2.21 2.94 -17.49
CA ASP A 214 -1.16 2.11 -18.09
C ASP A 214 0.23 2.78 -17.94
N PRO A 215 1.26 2.05 -17.47
CA PRO A 215 1.34 0.59 -17.24
C PRO A 215 0.92 0.11 -15.85
N VAL A 216 0.06 0.84 -15.14
CA VAL A 216 -0.31 0.49 -13.76
C VAL A 216 -1.71 -0.07 -13.65
N ALA A 217 -1.83 -1.16 -12.90
CA ALA A 217 -3.10 -1.72 -12.46
C ALA A 217 -3.29 -1.49 -10.96
N ILE A 218 -4.53 -1.18 -10.57
CA ILE A 218 -4.96 -1.08 -9.17
C ILE A 218 -6.10 -2.06 -8.98
N ASP A 219 -5.93 -2.97 -8.02
CA ASP A 219 -7.02 -3.78 -7.52
C ASP A 219 -7.34 -3.38 -6.07
N PHE A 220 -8.63 -3.35 -5.75
CA PHE A 220 -9.07 -3.00 -4.42
C PHE A 220 -10.38 -3.72 -4.13
N PHE A 221 -10.42 -4.42 -3.01
CA PHE A 221 -11.63 -5.07 -2.53
C PHE A 221 -11.76 -4.86 -1.03
N THR A 222 -12.94 -4.45 -0.62
CA THR A 222 -13.25 -4.34 0.80
C THR A 222 -14.65 -4.85 1.08
N LEU A 223 -14.81 -5.50 2.23
CA LEU A 223 -16.10 -5.87 2.81
C LEU A 223 -16.07 -5.55 4.29
N GLY A 224 -17.22 -5.17 4.83
CA GLY A 224 -17.38 -4.92 6.24
C GLY A 224 -18.79 -5.26 6.70
N ALA A 225 -18.89 -5.65 7.96
CA ALA A 225 -20.15 -5.79 8.66
C ALA A 225 -20.00 -5.28 10.09
N ASP A 226 -20.99 -4.58 10.59
CA ASP A 226 -21.00 -4.10 11.97
C ASP A 226 -22.38 -4.23 12.60
N ILE A 227 -22.41 -4.39 13.92
CA ILE A 227 -23.61 -4.38 14.73
C ILE A 227 -23.48 -3.29 15.78
N ARG A 228 -24.55 -2.51 15.99
CA ARG A 228 -24.64 -1.54 17.08
C ARG A 228 -25.86 -1.83 17.93
N TYR A 229 -25.71 -1.73 19.24
CA TYR A 229 -26.78 -1.88 20.22
C TYR A 229 -26.97 -0.56 20.96
N ALA A 230 -28.20 -0.05 20.99
CA ALA A 230 -28.53 1.16 21.72
C ALA A 230 -28.62 0.89 23.23
N ILE A 231 -27.71 1.48 23.99
CA ILE A 231 -27.76 1.53 25.46
C ILE A 231 -28.84 2.52 25.89
N PHE A 232 -28.93 3.64 25.17
CA PHE A 232 -29.92 4.68 25.43
C PHE A 232 -30.52 5.16 24.11
N GLN A 233 -31.81 4.88 23.90
CA GLN A 233 -32.51 5.17 22.64
C GLN A 233 -32.85 6.66 22.46
N GLY A 234 -32.84 7.44 23.55
CA GLY A 234 -33.22 8.85 23.53
C GLY A 234 -34.67 9.07 23.08
N GLY A 235 -34.96 10.30 22.68
CA GLY A 235 -36.25 10.81 22.23
C GLY A 235 -36.04 12.17 21.55
N PHE A 236 -37.10 12.93 21.28
CA PHE A 236 -36.96 14.26 20.65
C PHE A 236 -36.00 15.17 21.45
N MET A 237 -34.92 15.63 20.81
CA MET A 237 -33.83 16.42 21.42
C MET A 237 -33.13 15.79 22.63
N ARG A 238 -33.20 14.46 22.80
CA ARG A 238 -32.44 13.74 23.83
C ARG A 238 -31.28 12.98 23.18
N PRO A 239 -30.15 12.84 23.89
CA PRO A 239 -29.02 12.06 23.38
C PRO A 239 -29.43 10.62 23.15
N LYS A 240 -28.82 10.00 22.15
CA LYS A 240 -28.78 8.56 21.91
C LYS A 240 -27.36 8.08 22.21
N TRP A 241 -27.23 6.88 22.74
CA TRP A 241 -25.94 6.25 23.00
C TRP A 241 -25.99 4.77 22.60
N SER A 242 -24.99 4.34 21.82
CA SER A 242 -24.81 2.97 21.38
C SER A 242 -23.39 2.48 21.64
N VAL A 243 -23.27 1.15 21.72
CA VAL A 243 -22.01 0.43 21.59
C VAL A 243 -22.10 -0.53 20.42
N GLY A 244 -20.99 -0.85 19.79
CA GLY A 244 -20.98 -1.72 18.63
C GLY A 244 -19.70 -2.50 18.46
N ALA A 245 -19.79 -3.48 17.58
CA ALA A 245 -18.66 -4.28 17.14
C ALA A 245 -18.74 -4.46 15.62
N GLY A 246 -17.61 -4.58 14.95
CA GLY A 246 -17.57 -4.79 13.51
C GLY A 246 -16.39 -5.64 13.07
N PHE A 247 -16.50 -6.16 11.86
CA PHE A 247 -15.49 -6.91 11.16
C PHE A 247 -15.30 -6.30 9.78
N TYR A 248 -14.06 -6.02 9.42
CA TYR A 248 -13.69 -5.47 8.13
C TYR A 248 -12.56 -6.28 7.52
N TYR A 249 -12.66 -6.51 6.24
CA TYR A 249 -11.63 -7.16 5.45
C TYR A 249 -11.36 -6.32 4.22
N THR A 250 -10.10 -5.96 4.02
CA THR A 250 -9.65 -5.25 2.81
C THR A 250 -8.47 -6.00 2.22
N LYS A 251 -8.45 -6.09 0.90
CA LYS A 251 -7.27 -6.46 0.14
C LYS A 251 -7.17 -5.56 -1.07
N GLY A 252 -6.00 -5.46 -1.64
CA GLY A 252 -5.77 -4.76 -2.88
C GLY A 252 -4.30 -4.68 -3.15
N GLY A 253 -3.97 -3.90 -4.16
CA GLY A 253 -2.63 -3.86 -4.65
C GLY A 253 -2.47 -2.93 -5.83
N VAL A 254 -1.21 -2.68 -6.12
CA VAL A 254 -0.75 -1.84 -7.21
C VAL A 254 0.31 -2.64 -7.96
N ASP A 255 0.06 -2.87 -9.25
CA ASP A 255 0.97 -3.56 -10.14
C ASP A 255 1.46 -2.63 -11.23
N VAL A 256 2.75 -2.69 -11.54
CA VAL A 256 3.42 -1.91 -12.57
C VAL A 256 4.11 -2.90 -13.49
N ASP A 257 3.77 -2.87 -14.79
CA ASP A 257 4.36 -3.77 -15.77
C ASP A 257 5.05 -2.97 -16.91
N ASP A 258 6.35 -2.69 -16.73
CA ASP A 258 7.20 -2.11 -17.76
C ASP A 258 8.19 -3.13 -18.33
N ASP A 259 8.61 -2.93 -19.59
CA ASP A 259 9.56 -3.81 -20.29
C ASP A 259 10.92 -3.95 -19.57
N THR A 260 11.29 -2.99 -18.72
CA THR A 260 12.56 -2.97 -17.99
C THR A 260 12.44 -3.29 -16.51
N ALA A 261 11.25 -3.08 -15.93
CA ALA A 261 11.00 -3.35 -14.52
C ALA A 261 9.52 -3.66 -14.27
N LYS A 262 9.28 -4.70 -13.49
CA LYS A 262 7.95 -5.08 -13.02
C LYS A 262 7.90 -4.97 -11.52
N ALA A 263 6.83 -4.42 -10.98
CA ALA A 263 6.71 -4.26 -9.56
C ALA A 263 5.28 -4.43 -9.06
N SER A 264 5.13 -5.01 -7.90
CA SER A 264 3.85 -5.26 -7.26
C SER A 264 3.91 -4.85 -5.80
N LEU A 265 2.81 -4.28 -5.31
CA LEU A 265 2.55 -4.05 -3.90
C LEU A 265 1.18 -4.63 -3.61
N ASP A 266 1.12 -5.63 -2.74
CA ASP A 266 -0.09 -6.33 -2.36
C ASP A 266 -0.35 -6.08 -0.88
N PHE A 267 -1.57 -5.70 -0.51
CA PHE A 267 -1.96 -5.52 0.88
C PHE A 267 -3.22 -6.30 1.24
N LYS A 268 -3.27 -6.68 2.51
CA LYS A 268 -4.40 -7.37 3.12
C LYS A 268 -4.53 -6.98 4.57
N SER A 269 -5.73 -6.61 4.99
CA SER A 269 -6.04 -6.25 6.37
C SER A 269 -7.32 -6.91 6.83
N THR A 270 -7.30 -7.46 8.04
CA THR A 270 -8.46 -7.98 8.75
C THR A 270 -8.58 -7.27 10.08
N THR A 271 -9.67 -6.52 10.26
CA THR A 271 -9.88 -5.66 11.42
C THR A 271 -11.13 -6.05 12.17
N PHE A 272 -10.99 -6.27 13.47
CA PHE A 272 -12.11 -6.25 14.40
C PHE A 272 -12.21 -4.87 15.04
N MET A 273 -13.39 -4.28 15.03
CA MET A 273 -13.66 -2.98 15.64
C MET A 273 -14.56 -3.18 16.85
N VAL A 274 -14.30 -2.44 17.93
CA VAL A 274 -15.28 -2.16 19.00
C VAL A 274 -15.47 -0.66 19.11
N ASN A 275 -16.70 -0.19 19.27
CA ASN A 275 -17.00 1.24 19.29
C ASN A 275 -18.07 1.64 20.30
N THR A 276 -18.11 2.94 20.59
CA THR A 276 -19.15 3.62 21.34
C THR A 276 -19.44 4.95 20.65
N GLN A 277 -20.72 5.31 20.52
CA GLN A 277 -21.15 6.53 19.81
C GLN A 277 -22.32 7.19 20.52
N ALA A 278 -22.25 8.50 20.66
CA ALA A 278 -23.36 9.33 21.13
C ALA A 278 -23.78 10.33 20.04
N SER A 279 -25.07 10.59 19.93
CA SER A 279 -25.63 11.55 18.97
C SER A 279 -26.85 12.27 19.54
N ILE A 280 -27.12 13.51 19.13
CA ILE A 280 -28.34 14.24 19.50
C ILE A 280 -29.04 14.69 18.21
N LYS A 281 -30.34 14.41 18.07
CA LYS A 281 -31.13 14.86 16.93
C LYS A 281 -31.80 16.20 17.22
N LEU A 282 -31.36 17.24 16.53
CA LEU A 282 -31.85 18.62 16.60
C LEU A 282 -32.58 18.95 15.29
N LEU A 283 -33.85 18.55 15.19
CA LEU A 283 -34.62 18.60 13.94
C LEU A 283 -33.93 17.75 12.85
N CYS A 284 -33.38 18.41 11.82
CA CYS A 284 -32.62 17.76 10.74
C CYS A 284 -31.13 17.63 11.03
N LEU A 285 -30.58 18.30 12.05
CA LEU A 285 -29.15 18.25 12.36
C LEU A 285 -28.87 17.15 13.39
N VAL A 286 -27.88 16.30 13.12
CA VAL A 286 -27.47 15.20 14.00
C VAL A 286 -25.96 15.28 14.28
N PRO A 287 -25.51 16.13 15.23
CA PRO A 287 -24.15 16.03 15.74
C PRO A 287 -23.92 14.69 16.44
N PHE A 288 -22.72 14.13 16.25
CA PHE A 288 -22.31 12.88 16.90
C PHE A 288 -20.82 12.86 17.22
N ILE A 289 -20.46 12.04 18.21
CA ILE A 289 -19.10 11.80 18.65
C ILE A 289 -18.98 10.38 19.19
N GLY A 290 -17.79 9.81 19.12
CA GLY A 290 -17.54 8.47 19.62
C GLY A 290 -16.06 8.13 19.75
N GLY A 291 -15.83 6.94 20.28
CA GLY A 291 -14.52 6.32 20.37
C GLY A 291 -14.59 4.89 19.85
N ARG A 292 -13.50 4.41 19.26
CA ARG A 292 -13.38 3.03 18.80
C ARG A 292 -11.96 2.51 18.96
N ALA A 293 -11.83 1.20 19.13
CA ALA A 293 -10.56 0.51 19.08
C ALA A 293 -10.61 -0.53 17.96
N LEU A 294 -9.56 -0.55 17.15
CA LEU A 294 -9.40 -1.48 16.04
C LEU A 294 -8.31 -2.47 16.39
N PHE A 295 -8.59 -3.75 16.18
CA PHE A 295 -7.64 -4.84 16.34
C PHE A 295 -7.42 -5.41 14.94
N SER A 296 -6.33 -5.00 14.30
CA SER A 296 -6.05 -5.37 12.92
C SER A 296 -4.88 -6.34 12.83
N LYS A 297 -5.02 -7.32 11.96
CA LYS A 297 -3.88 -8.00 11.35
C LYS A 297 -3.74 -7.50 9.92
N THR A 298 -2.64 -6.80 9.64
CA THR A 298 -2.35 -6.25 8.31
C THR A 298 -1.06 -6.88 7.79
N SER A 299 -1.03 -7.17 6.48
CA SER A 299 0.17 -7.49 5.72
C SER A 299 0.21 -6.61 4.49
N VAL A 300 1.40 -6.10 4.17
CA VAL A 300 1.73 -5.37 2.95
C VAL A 300 3.01 -5.99 2.43
N ASP A 301 2.93 -6.63 1.27
CA ASP A 301 4.03 -7.31 0.61
C ASP A 301 4.38 -6.49 -0.64
N TRP A 302 5.67 -6.29 -0.90
CA TRP A 302 6.12 -5.64 -2.12
C TRP A 302 7.17 -6.49 -2.80
N LYS A 303 7.17 -6.46 -4.13
CA LYS A 303 8.12 -7.19 -4.95
C LYS A 303 8.46 -6.37 -6.18
N VAL A 304 9.70 -6.46 -6.61
CA VAL A 304 10.10 -5.91 -7.92
C VAL A 304 11.01 -6.93 -8.60
N ASN A 305 10.93 -6.93 -9.92
CA ASN A 305 11.85 -7.63 -10.80
C ASN A 305 12.40 -6.59 -11.79
N ALA A 306 13.71 -6.47 -11.89
CA ALA A 306 14.38 -5.45 -12.69
C ALA A 306 15.37 -6.10 -13.65
N ASP A 307 15.36 -5.62 -14.90
CA ASP A 307 16.42 -5.89 -15.87
C ASP A 307 17.49 -4.81 -15.79
N TRP A 308 18.40 -4.99 -14.83
CA TRP A 308 19.46 -4.04 -14.56
C TRP A 308 20.32 -3.72 -15.78
N ALA A 309 20.51 -4.68 -16.68
CA ALA A 309 21.30 -4.46 -17.88
C ALA A 309 20.70 -3.37 -18.74
N ARG A 310 19.36 -3.34 -18.89
CA ARG A 310 18.65 -2.33 -19.68
C ARG A 310 18.46 -1.01 -18.93
N ILE A 311 18.53 -1.03 -17.60
CA ILE A 311 18.39 0.16 -16.74
C ILE A 311 19.70 0.96 -16.69
N ILE A 312 20.83 0.28 -16.49
CA ILE A 312 22.12 0.94 -16.22
C ILE A 312 23.02 1.04 -17.44
N ALA A 313 22.72 0.26 -18.49
CA ALA A 313 23.51 0.20 -19.70
C ALA A 313 22.57 0.30 -20.91
N LYS A 314 22.99 1.06 -21.92
CA LYS A 314 22.39 0.96 -23.24
C LYS A 314 22.90 -0.32 -23.88
N GLU A 315 22.10 -0.95 -24.73
CA GLU A 315 22.54 -2.13 -25.50
C GLU A 315 23.81 -1.88 -26.33
N SER A 316 24.10 -0.61 -26.65
CA SER A 316 25.31 -0.18 -27.35
C SER A 316 26.56 -0.06 -26.46
N ASP A 317 26.41 -0.11 -25.14
CA ASP A 317 27.50 0.08 -24.19
C ASP A 317 28.34 -1.20 -24.09
N THR A 318 29.66 -1.04 -24.01
CA THR A 318 30.61 -2.16 -24.04
C THR A 318 30.47 -3.12 -22.85
N TYR A 319 29.85 -2.68 -21.76
CA TYR A 319 29.62 -3.46 -20.54
C TYR A 319 28.22 -4.12 -20.48
N TYR A 320 27.32 -3.85 -21.43
CA TYR A 320 25.94 -4.38 -21.40
C TYR A 320 25.89 -5.91 -21.30
N GLU A 321 26.62 -6.63 -22.18
CA GLU A 321 26.60 -8.09 -22.20
C GLU A 321 27.11 -8.70 -20.88
N GLY A 322 28.11 -8.07 -20.25
CA GLY A 322 28.63 -8.53 -18.97
C GLY A 322 27.64 -8.37 -17.82
N VAL A 323 26.91 -7.24 -17.78
CA VAL A 323 25.84 -7.01 -16.79
C VAL A 323 24.67 -7.97 -17.01
N ALA A 324 24.22 -8.14 -18.27
CA ALA A 324 23.15 -9.08 -18.62
C ALA A 324 23.50 -10.52 -18.23
N ASN A 325 24.77 -10.91 -18.42
CA ASN A 325 25.29 -12.20 -17.99
C ASN A 325 25.33 -12.33 -16.46
N ALA A 326 25.77 -11.31 -15.73
CA ALA A 326 25.78 -11.31 -14.27
C ALA A 326 24.37 -11.53 -13.69
N LEU A 327 23.34 -10.90 -14.27
CA LEU A 327 21.93 -11.14 -13.91
C LEU A 327 21.48 -12.56 -14.21
N LYS A 328 21.78 -13.02 -15.43
CA LYS A 328 21.40 -14.37 -15.90
C LYS A 328 22.01 -15.47 -15.04
N TRP A 329 23.19 -15.23 -14.47
CA TRP A 329 23.90 -16.19 -13.61
C TRP A 329 23.59 -16.00 -12.13
N GLY A 330 22.77 -15.01 -11.76
CA GLY A 330 22.41 -14.73 -10.37
C GLY A 330 23.54 -14.10 -9.55
N ILE A 331 24.62 -13.65 -10.20
CA ILE A 331 25.70 -12.87 -9.56
C ILE A 331 25.16 -11.49 -9.14
N LEU A 332 24.30 -10.91 -9.98
CA LEU A 332 23.48 -9.75 -9.63
C LEU A 332 22.03 -10.18 -9.40
N PRO A 333 21.36 -9.66 -8.36
CA PRO A 333 19.97 -9.97 -8.09
C PRO A 333 19.05 -9.29 -9.10
N SER A 334 18.16 -10.05 -9.74
CA SER A 334 17.15 -9.51 -10.67
C SER A 334 15.77 -9.31 -10.03
N SER A 335 15.60 -9.76 -8.79
CA SER A 335 14.36 -9.65 -8.04
C SER A 335 14.65 -9.46 -6.56
N PHE A 336 13.82 -8.66 -5.90
CA PHE A 336 13.89 -8.41 -4.47
C PHE A 336 12.47 -8.07 -3.99
N SER A 337 12.27 -8.24 -2.69
CA SER A 337 10.95 -8.14 -2.09
C SER A 337 11.09 -7.87 -0.60
N GLY A 338 10.11 -7.19 -0.04
CA GLY A 338 9.97 -7.00 1.39
C GLY A 338 8.51 -7.14 1.80
N SER A 339 8.29 -7.08 3.10
CA SER A 339 6.96 -7.21 3.66
C SER A 339 6.89 -6.53 5.01
N SER A 340 5.80 -5.81 5.25
CA SER A 340 5.35 -5.45 6.58
C SER A 340 4.17 -6.34 6.96
N SER A 341 4.24 -7.02 8.11
CA SER A 341 3.10 -7.79 8.60
C SER A 341 3.07 -7.77 10.12
N GLY A 342 1.92 -7.41 10.67
CA GLY A 342 1.79 -7.23 12.11
C GLY A 342 0.36 -7.35 12.60
N PHE A 343 0.25 -7.49 13.92
CA PHE A 343 -0.98 -7.23 14.64
C PHE A 343 -0.82 -5.93 15.42
N SER A 344 -1.77 -5.02 15.25
CA SER A 344 -1.73 -3.69 15.83
C SER A 344 -3.10 -3.29 16.39
N VAL A 345 -3.08 -2.40 17.38
CA VAL A 345 -4.29 -1.86 18.00
C VAL A 345 -4.34 -0.35 17.80
N TYR A 346 -5.43 0.11 17.18
CA TYR A 346 -5.61 1.50 16.78
C TYR A 346 -6.75 2.15 17.56
N PRO A 347 -6.45 2.94 18.62
CA PRO A 347 -7.45 3.72 19.32
C PRO A 347 -7.79 4.99 18.54
N GLN A 348 -9.07 5.14 18.19
CA GLN A 348 -9.57 6.30 17.45
C GLN A 348 -10.65 7.06 18.21
N VAL A 349 -10.63 8.38 18.04
CA VAL A 349 -11.78 9.25 18.31
C VAL A 349 -12.40 9.67 16.99
N PHE A 350 -13.72 9.82 16.96
CA PHE A 350 -14.43 10.24 15.75
C PHE A 350 -15.64 11.10 16.09
N GLY A 351 -16.08 11.90 15.13
CA GLY A 351 -17.27 12.72 15.27
C GLY A 351 -17.63 13.43 13.98
N GLY A 352 -18.77 14.10 13.99
CA GLY A 352 -19.27 14.74 12.79
C GLY A 352 -20.68 15.27 12.93
N ILE A 353 -21.27 15.56 11.78
CA ILE A 353 -22.61 16.13 11.66
C ILE A 353 -23.37 15.38 10.57
N GLY A 354 -24.56 14.92 10.90
CA GLY A 354 -25.55 14.43 9.95
C GLY A 354 -26.61 15.49 9.61
N LEU A 355 -27.12 15.44 8.39
CA LEU A 355 -28.34 16.09 7.95
C LEU A 355 -29.37 15.01 7.60
N ASP A 356 -30.40 14.89 8.42
CA ASP A 356 -31.55 14.03 8.18
C ASP A 356 -32.68 14.84 7.52
N LEU A 357 -32.87 14.58 6.23
CA LEU A 357 -33.88 15.18 5.37
C LEU A 357 -35.00 14.16 5.09
N LEU A 358 -35.50 13.51 6.16
CA LEU A 358 -36.60 12.52 6.17
C LEU A 358 -36.22 11.19 5.51
N PHE A 359 -36.08 11.19 4.19
CA PHE A 359 -35.71 10.02 3.41
C PHE A 359 -34.27 10.07 2.93
N LEU A 360 -33.60 11.21 3.03
CA LEU A 360 -32.20 11.39 2.65
C LEU A 360 -31.37 11.74 3.88
N ASN A 361 -30.35 10.94 4.15
CA ASN A 361 -29.37 11.17 5.20
C ASN A 361 -28.02 11.51 4.59
N LEU A 362 -27.49 12.68 4.92
CA LEU A 362 -26.13 13.08 4.62
C LEU A 362 -25.32 13.04 5.91
N THR A 363 -24.11 12.51 5.89
CA THR A 363 -23.23 12.50 7.06
C THR A 363 -21.84 12.95 6.63
N VAL A 364 -21.26 13.89 7.37
CA VAL A 364 -19.84 14.26 7.26
C VAL A 364 -19.18 13.94 8.58
N SER A 365 -18.03 13.27 8.55
CA SER A 365 -17.28 12.88 9.73
C SER A 365 -15.78 13.09 9.58
N GLY A 366 -15.13 13.28 10.71
CA GLY A 366 -13.69 13.12 10.87
C GLY A 366 -13.39 12.08 11.93
N SER A 367 -12.24 11.42 11.81
CA SER A 367 -11.65 10.63 12.88
C SER A 367 -10.16 10.85 12.99
N TYR A 368 -9.60 10.52 14.14
CA TYR A 368 -8.19 10.63 14.41
C TYR A 368 -7.73 9.42 15.20
N ASP A 369 -6.74 8.71 14.67
CA ASP A 369 -6.00 7.68 15.37
C ASP A 369 -4.98 8.31 16.30
N ILE A 370 -5.10 8.00 17.59
CA ILE A 370 -4.24 8.60 18.61
C ILE A 370 -2.84 7.98 18.58
N ALA A 371 -2.72 6.68 18.25
CA ALA A 371 -1.47 5.97 18.27
C ALA A 371 -0.65 6.27 17.01
N SER A 372 -1.23 6.02 15.83
CA SER A 372 -0.56 6.21 14.55
C SER A 372 -0.66 7.63 14.00
N LYS A 373 -1.38 8.54 14.68
CA LYS A 373 -1.55 9.96 14.31
C LYS A 373 -2.18 10.17 12.93
N ILE A 374 -3.04 9.26 12.50
CA ILE A 374 -3.69 9.28 11.19
C ILE A 374 -5.02 10.04 11.27
N PRO A 375 -5.14 11.24 10.69
CA PRO A 375 -6.43 11.87 10.46
C PRO A 375 -7.16 11.15 9.30
N SER A 376 -8.47 11.07 9.41
CA SER A 376 -9.34 10.55 8.37
C SER A 376 -10.64 11.34 8.31
N ALA A 377 -11.29 11.32 7.15
CA ALA A 377 -12.58 11.96 6.93
C ALA A 377 -13.48 11.09 6.06
N ALA A 378 -14.79 11.24 6.23
CA ALA A 378 -15.77 10.54 5.40
C ALA A 378 -17.01 11.40 5.14
N VAL A 379 -17.63 11.13 4.00
CA VAL A 379 -18.93 11.64 3.61
C VAL A 379 -19.79 10.46 3.21
N SER A 380 -21.00 10.40 3.73
CA SER A 380 -21.98 9.40 3.36
C SER A 380 -23.29 10.04 2.91
N VAL A 381 -23.88 9.45 1.87
CA VAL A 381 -25.20 9.79 1.36
C VAL A 381 -26.03 8.51 1.35
N ARG A 382 -27.16 8.53 2.06
CA ARG A 382 -28.05 7.37 2.17
C ARG A 382 -29.49 7.75 1.96
N VAL A 383 -30.24 6.82 1.41
CA VAL A 383 -31.68 6.85 1.44
C VAL A 383 -32.13 5.98 2.60
N ALA A 384 -32.92 6.53 3.52
CA ALA A 384 -33.44 5.84 4.68
C ALA A 384 -34.97 5.83 4.68
N TRP A 385 -35.56 4.73 5.10
CA TRP A 385 -37.00 4.51 5.14
C TRP A 385 -37.37 3.86 6.46
#